data_AF-A0A5M9JNI8-F1
#
_entry.id   AF-A0A5M9JNI8-F1
#
_cell.length_a   1.000
_cell.length_b   1.000
_cell.length_c   1.000
_cell.angle_alpha   90.00
_cell.angle_beta   90.00
_cell.angle_gamma   90.00
#
_symmetry.space_group_name_H-M   'P 1'
#
loop_
_entity.id
_entity.type
_entity.pdbx_description
1 polymer ?
#
loop_
_entity_poly.entity_id
_entity_poly.type
_entity_poly.pdbx_seq_one_letter_code
_entity_poly.pdbx_strand_id
1 'polypeptide(L)'
;MKLTNLSLLALSASLASARFVEQHEKDQVILNSNVVNDERYLIEIAPGKQQWVTEEEKWELRRNFMDITDTPELGSLKASLAKTKFPSKPTLQKDLKPLLKDLDKSNMHENLETFTSFHTRYYKSDYGRQSSEWLLKKVQTLIKDAGADEYGVHARHFQHPWGQNSIIATIPGRSNSTVVVGAHQDSINLFLPSILSAPGADDDGSGTVTILEALRVLLTSKDVIKGKAEQTVEFHWYSAEEGGLLGSQAIFSEYEKTGRDIKAMLQQDMTGYTQKTLDAGEPESVGVITDFVDPELTDFIKKIVTEYCDIPYVETKCGYACSDHASASKAGYASAFVIESDFKYSDNHIHTSDDSIKYLSFDHMLQHARLTLGLVYELAFAKLQ
;
A
#
# COMPACT_ATOMS: atom_id res chain seq x y z
N MET A 1 7.40 76.49 20.30
CA MET A 1 7.04 75.66 21.47
C MET A 1 5.55 75.87 21.71
N LYS A 2 4.61 74.93 21.56
CA LYS A 2 4.56 73.45 21.53
C LYS A 2 3.41 73.07 20.56
N LEU A 3 3.64 72.20 19.56
CA LEU A 3 3.19 70.79 19.45
C LEU A 3 1.64 70.64 19.45
N THR A 4 0.99 70.48 18.29
CA THR A 4 0.57 69.19 17.61
C THR A 4 -0.59 68.48 18.35
N ASN A 5 -1.68 67.96 17.76
CA ASN A 5 -1.95 67.38 16.43
C ASN A 5 -3.45 67.36 16.09
N LEU A 6 -3.70 67.27 14.78
CA LEU A 6 -4.94 66.99 14.04
C LEU A 6 -5.77 65.78 14.56
N SER A 7 -7.08 65.78 14.31
CA SER A 7 -7.70 64.86 13.31
C SER A 7 -9.18 65.21 13.03
N LEU A 8 -9.48 65.31 11.73
CA LEU A 8 -10.76 65.66 11.11
C LEU A 8 -11.74 64.47 11.07
N LEU A 9 -13.03 64.83 11.04
CA LEU A 9 -14.17 64.02 10.65
C LEU A 9 -13.98 63.28 9.30
N ALA A 10 -14.49 62.04 9.23
CA ALA A 10 -15.15 61.52 8.03
C ALA A 10 -16.16 60.41 8.37
N LEU A 11 -17.44 60.70 8.21
CA LEU A 11 -18.50 59.71 7.95
C LEU A 11 -18.40 59.27 6.48
N SER A 12 -18.51 57.96 6.17
CA SER A 12 -19.37 57.45 5.08
C SER A 12 -19.23 55.94 4.81
N ALA A 13 -20.39 55.35 4.54
CA ALA A 13 -20.67 54.23 3.63
C ALA A 13 -20.13 52.82 3.92
N SER A 14 -20.99 52.01 4.54
CA SER A 14 -21.05 50.55 4.34
C SER A 14 -21.51 50.23 2.91
N LEU A 15 -20.59 49.79 2.06
CA LEU A 15 -20.91 49.18 0.77
C LEU A 15 -21.34 47.73 0.99
N ALA A 16 -22.64 47.47 0.94
CA ALA A 16 -23.18 46.16 0.66
C ALA A 16 -22.97 45.86 -0.83
N SER A 17 -21.96 45.05 -1.16
CA SER A 17 -21.84 44.50 -2.51
C SER A 17 -22.89 43.41 -2.69
N ALA A 18 -24.05 43.78 -3.24
CA ALA A 18 -24.99 42.83 -3.82
C ALA A 18 -24.32 42.18 -5.03
N ARG A 19 -23.89 40.92 -4.92
CA ARG A 19 -23.55 40.12 -6.09
C ARG A 19 -24.85 39.72 -6.78
N PHE A 20 -24.98 40.11 -8.05
CA PHE A 20 -25.91 39.50 -8.99
C PHE A 20 -25.49 38.04 -9.20
N VAL A 21 -26.35 37.09 -8.87
CA VAL A 21 -26.16 35.67 -9.20
C VAL A 21 -26.84 35.44 -10.56
N GLU A 22 -26.05 35.16 -11.58
CA GLU A 22 -26.56 34.69 -12.87
C GLU A 22 -27.07 33.25 -12.72
N GLN A 23 -28.20 32.93 -13.37
CA GLN A 23 -28.99 31.72 -13.08
C GLN A 23 -28.35 30.39 -13.57
N HIS A 24 -27.08 30.39 -14.00
CA HIS A 24 -26.39 29.21 -14.59
C HIS A 24 -24.90 29.04 -14.19
N GLU A 25 -24.47 29.44 -12.99
CA GLU A 25 -23.19 28.99 -12.44
C GLU A 25 -23.33 27.58 -11.83
N LYS A 26 -22.78 26.56 -12.52
CA LYS A 26 -22.53 25.23 -11.95
C LYS A 26 -21.13 25.21 -11.32
N ASP A 27 -20.97 25.91 -10.21
CA ASP A 27 -19.88 25.69 -9.24
C ASP A 27 -20.23 26.46 -7.98
N GLN A 28 -21.22 25.95 -7.23
CA GLN A 28 -21.49 26.42 -5.88
C GLN A 28 -20.92 25.40 -4.91
N VAL A 29 -19.72 25.68 -4.40
CA VAL A 29 -19.24 25.09 -3.16
C VAL A 29 -20.14 25.62 -2.06
N ILE A 30 -21.14 24.83 -1.67
CA ILE A 30 -21.93 25.09 -0.47
C ILE A 30 -21.04 24.72 0.72
N LEU A 31 -20.39 25.72 1.33
CA LEU A 31 -19.83 25.58 2.67
C LEU A 31 -21.00 25.53 3.67
N ASN A 32 -21.65 24.37 3.76
CA ASN A 32 -22.69 24.15 4.74
C ASN A 32 -22.03 23.79 6.08
N SER A 33 -21.63 24.81 6.85
CA SER A 33 -20.97 24.65 8.15
C SER A 33 -21.90 24.17 9.28
N ASN A 34 -23.02 23.51 8.96
CA ASN A 34 -24.04 23.08 9.94
C ASN A 34 -24.74 21.75 9.59
N VAL A 35 -24.20 20.94 8.68
CA VAL A 35 -24.55 19.52 8.65
C VAL A 35 -23.50 18.81 9.50
N VAL A 36 -23.82 18.59 10.78
CA VAL A 36 -23.09 17.58 11.56
C VAL A 36 -23.35 16.28 10.81
N ASN A 37 -22.32 15.75 10.15
CA ASN A 37 -22.41 14.44 9.52
C ASN A 37 -22.48 13.43 10.67
N ASP A 38 -23.68 12.97 11.02
CA ASP A 38 -23.93 11.94 12.04
C ASP A 38 -23.47 10.53 11.58
N GLU A 39 -22.80 10.44 10.43
CA GLU A 39 -22.14 9.22 9.99
C GLU A 39 -21.12 8.76 11.04
N ARG A 40 -21.32 7.53 11.50
CA ARG A 40 -20.42 6.84 12.41
C ARG A 40 -19.83 5.63 11.70
N TYR A 41 -18.59 5.36 12.04
CA TYR A 41 -17.77 4.28 11.53
C TYR A 41 -17.46 3.32 12.66
N LEU A 42 -17.63 2.02 12.41
CA LEU A 42 -17.22 0.99 13.34
C LEU A 42 -15.74 0.72 13.10
N ILE A 43 -14.89 1.05 14.07
CA ILE A 43 -13.47 0.79 14.00
C ILE A 43 -13.06 -0.29 15.01
N GLU A 44 -11.96 -0.97 14.71
CA GLU A 44 -11.25 -1.84 15.65
C GLU A 44 -9.87 -1.25 15.93
N ILE A 45 -9.51 -1.08 17.20
CA ILE A 45 -8.26 -0.42 17.65
C ILE A 45 -7.25 -1.39 18.29
N ALA A 46 -7.69 -2.61 18.54
CA ALA A 46 -6.89 -3.74 19.00
C ALA A 46 -7.73 -5.01 18.79
N PRO A 47 -7.14 -6.23 18.82
CA PRO A 47 -7.91 -7.45 18.56
C PRO A 47 -9.18 -7.55 19.41
N GLY A 48 -10.34 -7.50 18.75
CA GLY A 48 -11.67 -7.57 19.36
C GLY A 48 -12.13 -6.32 20.13
N LYS A 49 -11.38 -5.22 20.10
CA LYS A 49 -11.76 -3.93 20.72
C LYS A 49 -12.35 -3.00 19.68
N GLN A 50 -13.67 -2.99 19.59
CA GLN A 50 -14.43 -2.20 18.63
C GLN A 50 -15.09 -0.99 19.27
N GLN A 51 -15.20 0.10 18.52
CA GLN A 51 -15.94 1.30 18.92
C GLN A 51 -16.53 2.03 17.71
N TRP A 52 -17.66 2.69 17.92
CA TRP A 52 -18.24 3.60 16.94
C TRP A 52 -17.66 4.99 17.12
N VAL A 53 -17.13 5.56 16.05
CA VAL A 53 -16.49 6.88 16.02
C VAL A 53 -17.04 7.71 14.87
N THR A 54 -16.96 9.02 14.99
CA THR A 54 -17.15 9.97 13.89
C THR A 54 -15.92 9.99 12.98
N GLU A 55 -16.05 10.58 11.78
CA GLU A 55 -14.91 10.76 10.88
C GLU A 55 -13.81 11.64 11.53
N GLU A 56 -14.18 12.64 12.33
CA GLU A 56 -13.21 13.47 13.08
C GLU A 56 -12.42 12.64 14.09
N GLU A 57 -13.09 11.80 14.86
CA GLU A 57 -12.44 10.88 15.82
C GLU A 57 -11.54 9.84 15.12
N LYS A 58 -11.85 9.40 13.89
CA LYS A 58 -10.93 8.57 13.08
C LYS A 58 -9.63 9.32 12.80
N TRP A 59 -9.71 10.60 12.42
CA TRP A 59 -8.51 11.40 12.14
C TRP A 59 -7.64 11.63 13.37
N GLU A 60 -8.23 11.70 14.57
CA GLU A 60 -7.48 11.77 15.82
C GLU A 60 -6.71 10.48 16.13
N LEU A 61 -7.26 9.32 15.75
CA LEU A 61 -6.67 8.00 15.99
C LEU A 61 -5.53 7.64 15.01
N ARG A 62 -5.40 8.36 13.89
CA ARG A 62 -4.36 8.14 12.86
C ARG A 62 -4.37 6.69 12.35
N ARG A 63 -3.21 6.03 12.17
CA ARG A 63 -3.07 4.73 11.49
C ARG A 63 -3.23 3.48 12.36
N ASN A 64 -3.66 3.58 13.62
CA ASN A 64 -3.71 2.42 14.54
C ASN A 64 -5.10 1.80 14.67
N PHE A 65 -5.85 1.73 13.57
CA PHE A 65 -7.18 1.15 13.55
C PHE A 65 -7.52 0.50 12.20
N MET A 66 -8.43 -0.46 12.23
CA MET A 66 -9.13 -0.93 11.03
C MET A 66 -10.53 -0.32 11.01
N ASP A 67 -10.95 0.28 9.90
CA ASP A 67 -12.35 0.62 9.71
C ASP A 67 -13.08 -0.62 9.22
N ILE A 68 -13.86 -1.24 10.11
CA ILE A 68 -14.56 -2.49 9.86
C ILE A 68 -16.04 -2.27 9.55
N THR A 69 -16.45 -1.03 9.22
CA THR A 69 -17.86 -0.67 8.97
C THR A 69 -18.49 -1.55 7.90
N ASP A 70 -17.76 -1.79 6.80
CA ASP A 70 -18.25 -2.59 5.67
C ASP A 70 -17.84 -4.07 5.74
N THR A 71 -16.94 -4.42 6.66
CA THR A 71 -16.39 -5.78 6.83
C THR A 71 -16.44 -6.28 8.29
N PRO A 72 -17.56 -6.12 9.03
CA PRO A 72 -17.61 -6.47 10.45
C PRO A 72 -17.45 -7.97 10.71
N GLU A 73 -17.76 -8.80 9.70
CA GLU A 73 -17.66 -10.26 9.76
C GLU A 73 -16.28 -10.79 9.32
N LEU A 74 -15.33 -9.94 8.93
CA LEU A 74 -13.99 -10.37 8.52
C LEU A 74 -13.28 -11.08 9.68
N GLY A 75 -12.86 -12.32 9.45
CA GLY A 75 -12.24 -13.18 10.47
C GLY A 75 -13.25 -13.96 11.32
N SER A 76 -14.55 -13.86 11.05
CA SER A 76 -15.59 -14.63 11.75
C SER A 76 -15.59 -16.10 11.36
N LEU A 77 -15.29 -16.39 10.09
CA LEU A 77 -15.19 -17.76 9.60
C LEU A 77 -13.83 -18.36 9.95
N LYS A 78 -12.80 -17.49 10.12
CA LYS A 78 -11.37 -17.81 10.24
C LYS A 78 -11.04 -18.87 9.22
N ALA A 79 -10.60 -18.48 8.02
CA ALA A 79 -10.29 -19.40 6.93
C ALA A 79 -9.71 -20.69 7.52
N SER A 80 -10.51 -21.77 7.51
CA SER A 80 -10.23 -23.00 8.26
C SER A 80 -9.13 -23.78 7.53
N LEU A 81 -7.96 -23.15 7.50
CA LEU A 81 -6.83 -23.59 6.73
C LEU A 81 -5.84 -24.21 7.69
N ALA A 82 -5.38 -25.41 7.33
CA ALA A 82 -4.21 -25.97 7.97
C ALA A 82 -3.09 -24.94 7.91
N LYS A 83 -2.35 -24.79 9.01
CA LYS A 83 -1.22 -23.87 9.06
C LYS A 83 -0.25 -24.22 7.93
N THR A 84 0.01 -23.26 7.04
CA THR A 84 0.94 -23.42 5.91
C THR A 84 2.33 -23.77 6.43
N LYS A 85 2.92 -24.84 5.91
CA LYS A 85 4.34 -25.14 6.17
C LYS A 85 5.24 -24.50 5.13
N PHE A 86 6.14 -23.63 5.58
CA PHE A 86 7.12 -22.96 4.73
C PHE A 86 8.41 -23.77 4.57
N PRO A 87 9.15 -23.61 3.45
CA PRO A 87 10.45 -24.25 3.27
C PRO A 87 11.44 -23.88 4.38
N SER A 88 12.32 -24.81 4.74
CA SER A 88 13.31 -24.55 5.80
C SER A 88 14.39 -23.55 5.37
N LYS A 89 14.64 -23.40 4.07
CA LYS A 89 15.59 -22.45 3.46
C LYS A 89 15.27 -22.23 1.97
N PRO A 90 15.71 -21.12 1.36
CA PRO A 90 15.69 -20.94 -0.09
C PRO A 90 16.56 -21.97 -0.81
N THR A 91 16.11 -22.44 -1.98
CA THR A 91 16.77 -23.51 -2.75
C THR A 91 16.85 -23.26 -4.26
N LEU A 92 16.31 -22.15 -4.75
CA LEU A 92 16.18 -21.83 -6.18
C LEU A 92 17.18 -20.77 -6.65
N GLN A 93 18.33 -20.64 -5.95
CA GLN A 93 19.37 -19.65 -6.26
C GLN A 93 19.82 -19.69 -7.72
N LYS A 94 19.90 -20.87 -8.32
CA LYS A 94 20.35 -21.05 -9.70
C LYS A 94 19.41 -20.36 -10.69
N ASP A 95 18.12 -20.43 -10.44
CA ASP A 95 17.07 -19.90 -11.32
C ASP A 95 16.78 -18.42 -11.02
N LEU A 96 16.92 -18.01 -9.75
CA LEU A 96 16.71 -16.64 -9.30
C LEU A 96 17.87 -15.69 -9.62
N LYS A 97 19.13 -16.13 -9.53
CA LYS A 97 20.30 -15.25 -9.75
C LYS A 97 20.31 -14.53 -11.10
N PRO A 98 19.91 -15.15 -12.23
CA PRO A 98 19.74 -14.44 -13.49
C PRO A 98 18.62 -13.39 -13.42
N LEU A 99 17.47 -13.74 -12.86
CA LEU A 99 16.30 -12.83 -12.77
C LEU A 99 16.61 -11.60 -11.90
N LEU A 100 17.29 -11.79 -10.77
CA LEU A 100 17.67 -10.67 -9.88
C LEU A 100 18.56 -9.62 -10.56
N LYS A 101 19.27 -9.97 -11.63
CA LYS A 101 20.08 -9.02 -12.41
C LYS A 101 19.26 -8.18 -13.38
N ASP A 102 18.05 -8.64 -13.70
CA ASP A 102 17.16 -7.92 -14.61
C ASP A 102 16.37 -6.83 -13.88
N LEU A 103 16.39 -6.78 -12.53
CA LEU A 103 15.79 -5.70 -11.75
C LEU A 103 16.51 -4.36 -12.04
N ASP A 104 15.73 -3.32 -12.31
CA ASP A 104 16.23 -2.03 -12.78
C ASP A 104 15.60 -0.86 -12.03
N LYS A 105 16.44 -0.13 -11.29
CA LYS A 105 16.08 1.07 -10.53
C LYS A 105 15.52 2.18 -11.41
N SER A 106 15.93 2.25 -12.68
CA SER A 106 15.46 3.28 -13.61
C SER A 106 13.97 3.11 -13.89
N ASN A 107 13.50 1.85 -14.05
CA ASN A 107 12.07 1.57 -14.20
C ASN A 107 11.29 1.98 -12.94
N MET A 108 11.84 1.68 -11.76
CA MET A 108 11.23 2.08 -10.48
C MET A 108 11.11 3.59 -10.37
N HIS A 109 12.18 4.33 -10.73
CA HIS A 109 12.21 5.78 -10.72
C HIS A 109 11.20 6.39 -11.68
N GLU A 110 11.20 6.00 -12.96
CA GLU A 110 10.27 6.53 -13.96
C GLU A 110 8.80 6.26 -13.60
N ASN A 111 8.52 5.08 -13.06
CA ASN A 111 7.18 4.74 -12.60
C ASN A 111 6.79 5.58 -11.38
N LEU A 112 7.70 5.76 -10.42
CA LEU A 112 7.43 6.55 -9.22
C LEU A 112 7.23 8.03 -9.56
N GLU A 113 8.05 8.60 -10.44
CA GLU A 113 7.89 9.98 -10.92
C GLU A 113 6.50 10.22 -11.50
N THR A 114 6.01 9.28 -12.31
CA THR A 114 4.64 9.37 -12.84
C THR A 114 3.61 9.22 -11.72
N PHE A 115 3.80 8.26 -10.82
CA PHE A 115 2.85 7.94 -9.77
C PHE A 115 2.72 9.02 -8.69
N THR A 116 3.79 9.78 -8.42
CA THR A 116 3.80 10.94 -7.52
C THR A 116 3.41 12.24 -8.22
N SER A 117 3.20 12.23 -9.54
CA SER A 117 2.78 13.42 -10.30
C SER A 117 1.28 13.72 -10.18
N PHE A 118 0.47 12.73 -9.76
CA PHE A 118 -0.91 12.97 -9.37
C PHE A 118 -0.93 13.88 -8.14
N HIS A 119 -1.80 14.89 -8.13
CA HIS A 119 -1.88 15.86 -7.01
C HIS A 119 -2.02 15.16 -5.65
N THR A 120 -2.84 14.12 -5.62
CA THR A 120 -3.01 13.18 -4.51
C THR A 120 -3.46 11.84 -5.10
N ARG A 121 -3.29 10.74 -4.38
CA ARG A 121 -3.92 9.45 -4.71
C ARG A 121 -4.98 9.06 -3.70
N TYR A 122 -5.51 10.03 -2.96
CA TYR A 122 -6.57 9.83 -1.98
C TYR A 122 -7.77 9.10 -2.58
N TYR A 123 -8.21 8.03 -1.93
CA TYR A 123 -9.12 7.04 -2.49
C TYR A 123 -10.50 7.57 -2.91
N LYS A 124 -10.98 8.67 -2.28
CA LYS A 124 -12.24 9.35 -2.64
C LYS A 124 -12.07 10.43 -3.73
N SER A 125 -10.84 10.70 -4.17
CA SER A 125 -10.55 11.75 -5.15
C SER A 125 -10.58 11.22 -6.59
N ASP A 126 -10.87 12.09 -7.55
CA ASP A 126 -10.78 11.71 -8.97
C ASP A 126 -9.33 11.37 -9.37
N TYR A 127 -8.34 12.01 -8.75
CA TYR A 127 -6.92 11.66 -8.93
C TYR A 127 -6.60 10.24 -8.45
N GLY A 128 -7.20 9.80 -7.33
CA GLY A 128 -7.10 8.42 -6.86
C GLY A 128 -7.68 7.42 -7.86
N ARG A 129 -8.84 7.73 -8.46
CA ARG A 129 -9.39 6.93 -9.58
C ARG A 129 -8.41 6.89 -10.76
N GLN A 130 -7.94 8.03 -11.23
CA GLN A 130 -7.01 8.14 -12.37
C GLN A 130 -5.68 7.40 -12.11
N SER A 131 -5.12 7.46 -10.90
CA SER A 131 -3.90 6.75 -10.55
C SER A 131 -4.09 5.24 -10.60
N SER A 132 -5.23 4.72 -10.13
CA SER A 132 -5.56 3.28 -10.21
C SER A 132 -5.82 2.80 -11.65
N GLU A 133 -6.38 3.65 -12.51
CA GLU A 133 -6.55 3.35 -13.94
C GLU A 133 -5.19 3.32 -14.66
N TRP A 134 -4.31 4.27 -14.34
CA TRP A 134 -2.95 4.31 -14.87
C TRP A 134 -2.15 3.08 -14.45
N LEU A 135 -2.20 2.71 -13.16
CA LEU A 135 -1.46 1.58 -12.63
C LEU A 135 -1.95 0.26 -13.22
N LEU A 136 -3.27 0.05 -13.32
CA LEU A 136 -3.82 -1.13 -13.98
C LEU A 136 -3.35 -1.23 -15.43
N LYS A 137 -3.38 -0.12 -16.18
CA LYS A 137 -2.90 -0.09 -17.56
C LYS A 137 -1.42 -0.44 -17.66
N LYS A 138 -0.59 0.05 -16.73
CA LYS A 138 0.83 -0.29 -16.67
C LYS A 138 1.02 -1.79 -16.45
N VAL A 139 0.36 -2.38 -15.46
CA VAL A 139 0.42 -3.81 -15.16
C VAL A 139 -0.03 -4.66 -16.36
N GLN A 140 -1.16 -4.30 -16.99
CA GLN A 140 -1.65 -4.99 -18.19
C GLN A 140 -0.68 -4.88 -19.37
N THR A 141 0.03 -3.76 -19.50
CA THR A 141 1.07 -3.57 -20.53
C THR A 141 2.25 -4.51 -20.27
N LEU A 142 2.74 -4.60 -19.03
CA LEU A 142 3.82 -5.54 -18.68
C LEU A 142 3.45 -7.00 -18.99
N ILE A 143 2.21 -7.40 -18.71
CA ILE A 143 1.70 -8.74 -19.00
C ILE A 143 1.73 -9.01 -20.52
N LYS A 144 1.25 -8.07 -21.33
CA LYS A 144 1.23 -8.18 -22.80
C LYS A 144 2.62 -8.18 -23.40
N ASP A 145 3.50 -7.30 -22.95
CA ASP A 145 4.87 -7.18 -23.46
C ASP A 145 5.68 -8.46 -23.18
N ALA A 146 5.38 -9.15 -22.08
CA ALA A 146 5.96 -10.47 -21.77
C ALA A 146 5.35 -11.63 -22.59
N GLY A 147 4.23 -11.41 -23.28
CA GLY A 147 3.40 -12.43 -23.92
C GLY A 147 2.78 -13.39 -22.89
N ALA A 148 2.58 -12.92 -21.65
CA ALA A 148 2.12 -13.76 -20.55
C ALA A 148 0.59 -13.95 -20.56
N ASP A 149 -0.14 -13.05 -21.21
CA ASP A 149 -1.58 -13.15 -21.44
C ASP A 149 -1.96 -14.38 -22.29
N GLU A 150 -1.08 -14.79 -23.22
CA GLU A 150 -1.23 -16.04 -23.98
C GLU A 150 -1.27 -17.29 -23.09
N TYR A 151 -0.75 -17.19 -21.86
CA TYR A 151 -0.72 -18.27 -20.86
C TYR A 151 -1.68 -18.03 -19.69
N GLY A 152 -2.62 -17.08 -19.82
CA GLY A 152 -3.68 -16.84 -18.84
C GLY A 152 -3.30 -15.88 -17.71
N VAL A 153 -2.12 -15.25 -17.75
CA VAL A 153 -1.78 -14.16 -16.84
C VAL A 153 -2.66 -12.95 -17.15
N HIS A 154 -3.26 -12.36 -16.12
CA HIS A 154 -4.17 -11.24 -16.30
C HIS A 154 -4.17 -10.30 -15.10
N ALA A 155 -4.60 -9.05 -15.29
CA ALA A 155 -4.80 -8.10 -14.22
C ALA A 155 -6.14 -7.38 -14.37
N ARG A 156 -6.83 -7.20 -13.25
CA ARG A 156 -8.15 -6.57 -13.19
C ARG A 156 -8.29 -5.68 -11.96
N HIS A 157 -9.22 -4.75 -12.04
CA HIS A 157 -9.71 -4.07 -10.84
C HIS A 157 -10.55 -5.01 -9.97
N PHE A 158 -10.41 -4.85 -8.67
CA PHE A 158 -11.41 -5.20 -7.66
C PHE A 158 -12.19 -3.92 -7.34
N GLN A 159 -13.49 -3.94 -7.60
CA GLN A 159 -14.31 -2.73 -7.59
C GLN A 159 -14.67 -2.30 -6.17
N HIS A 160 -14.61 -0.99 -5.91
CA HIS A 160 -14.99 -0.38 -4.64
C HIS A 160 -15.97 0.79 -4.83
N PRO A 161 -16.79 1.12 -3.83
CA PRO A 161 -17.82 2.17 -3.97
C PRO A 161 -17.27 3.61 -3.96
N TRP A 162 -15.98 3.81 -3.65
CA TRP A 162 -15.36 5.13 -3.50
C TRP A 162 -14.61 5.63 -4.74
N GLY A 163 -14.59 4.86 -5.84
CA GLY A 163 -14.05 5.28 -7.14
C GLY A 163 -12.65 4.77 -7.43
N GLN A 164 -11.71 4.87 -6.50
CA GLN A 164 -10.41 4.18 -6.64
C GLN A 164 -10.57 2.67 -6.41
N ASN A 165 -10.09 1.86 -7.35
CA ASN A 165 -10.23 0.40 -7.30
C ASN A 165 -8.91 -0.27 -6.94
N SER A 166 -8.93 -1.30 -6.10
CA SER A 166 -7.75 -2.16 -5.93
C SER A 166 -7.43 -2.90 -7.22
N ILE A 167 -6.17 -3.30 -7.43
CA ILE A 167 -5.74 -4.08 -8.61
C ILE A 167 -5.26 -5.45 -8.15
N ILE A 168 -5.65 -6.50 -8.86
CA ILE A 168 -5.17 -7.86 -8.68
C ILE A 168 -4.61 -8.34 -10.01
N ALA A 169 -3.30 -8.61 -10.05
CA ALA A 169 -2.65 -9.32 -11.14
C ALA A 169 -2.43 -10.77 -10.74
N THR A 170 -2.90 -11.71 -11.56
CA THR A 170 -2.86 -13.15 -11.27
C THR A 170 -2.00 -13.87 -12.31
N ILE A 171 -1.02 -14.62 -11.83
CA ILE A 171 -0.20 -15.55 -12.62
C ILE A 171 -0.62 -16.98 -12.23
N PRO A 172 -1.33 -17.72 -13.10
CA PRO A 172 -1.82 -19.06 -12.77
C PRO A 172 -0.69 -20.06 -12.50
N GLY A 173 -0.79 -20.79 -11.39
CA GLY A 173 0.03 -21.97 -11.10
C GLY A 173 -0.70 -23.28 -11.42
N ARG A 174 -0.13 -24.40 -10.97
CA ARG A 174 -0.76 -25.73 -11.11
C ARG A 174 -1.92 -25.97 -10.14
N SER A 175 -1.96 -25.22 -9.04
CA SER A 175 -2.98 -25.33 -8.01
C SER A 175 -3.66 -23.99 -7.72
N ASN A 176 -4.80 -24.06 -7.02
CA ASN A 176 -5.54 -22.88 -6.56
C ASN A 176 -4.91 -22.24 -5.30
N SER A 177 -3.93 -22.91 -4.69
CA SER A 177 -3.13 -22.36 -3.60
C SER A 177 -2.38 -21.13 -4.09
N THR A 178 -2.51 -20.01 -3.36
CA THR A 178 -2.06 -18.70 -3.82
C THR A 178 -1.02 -18.09 -2.90
N VAL A 179 0.04 -17.53 -3.47
CA VAL A 179 1.00 -16.63 -2.80
C VAL A 179 0.68 -15.21 -3.23
N VAL A 180 0.44 -14.33 -2.27
CA VAL A 180 0.10 -12.93 -2.49
C VAL A 180 1.28 -12.05 -2.11
N VAL A 181 1.58 -11.05 -2.91
CA VAL A 181 2.36 -9.87 -2.49
C VAL A 181 1.51 -8.63 -2.72
N GLY A 182 1.55 -7.69 -1.77
CA GLY A 182 0.75 -6.48 -1.80
C GLY A 182 1.54 -5.23 -1.41
N ALA A 183 1.00 -4.10 -1.85
CA ALA A 183 1.37 -2.73 -1.52
C ALA A 183 0.09 -1.89 -1.62
N HIS A 184 0.00 -0.71 -1.00
CA HIS A 184 -1.15 0.17 -1.22
C HIS A 184 -0.83 1.27 -2.23
N GLN A 185 -1.85 1.71 -2.97
CA GLN A 185 -1.69 2.66 -4.08
C GLN A 185 -2.25 4.05 -3.77
N ASP A 186 -3.01 4.20 -2.69
CA ASP A 186 -3.49 5.50 -2.27
C ASP A 186 -2.39 6.33 -1.59
N SER A 187 -2.73 7.57 -1.26
CA SER A 187 -1.91 8.46 -0.46
C SER A 187 -2.84 9.45 0.23
N ILE A 188 -2.40 10.01 1.35
CA ILE A 188 -3.20 10.98 2.09
C ILE A 188 -2.38 12.19 2.50
N ASN A 189 -3.04 13.32 2.66
CA ASN A 189 -2.52 14.45 3.44
C ASN A 189 -3.36 14.59 4.70
N LEU A 190 -2.79 14.33 5.88
CA LEU A 190 -3.57 14.28 7.12
C LEU A 190 -4.20 15.63 7.52
N PHE A 191 -3.74 16.76 6.97
CA PHE A 191 -4.33 18.06 7.27
C PHE A 191 -5.64 18.28 6.51
N LEU A 192 -5.64 18.05 5.19
CA LEU A 192 -6.83 18.18 4.34
C LEU A 192 -6.74 17.16 3.18
N PRO A 193 -7.18 15.90 3.41
CA PRO A 193 -6.99 14.78 2.48
C PRO A 193 -7.48 15.01 1.04
N SER A 194 -8.54 15.81 0.88
CA SER A 194 -9.17 16.09 -0.42
C SER A 194 -8.69 17.37 -1.10
N ILE A 195 -7.85 18.17 -0.44
CA ILE A 195 -7.45 19.51 -0.92
C ILE A 195 -5.93 19.59 -1.11
N LEU A 196 -5.17 19.19 -0.11
CA LEU A 196 -3.72 19.33 -0.13
C LEU A 196 -3.09 18.22 -0.98
N SER A 197 -1.92 18.52 -1.55
CA SER A 197 -1.19 17.50 -2.29
C SER A 197 -0.64 16.43 -1.35
N ALA A 198 -0.64 15.20 -1.85
CA ALA A 198 -0.07 14.04 -1.18
C ALA A 198 0.68 13.22 -2.25
N PRO A 199 1.94 13.59 -2.58
CA PRO A 199 2.68 12.84 -3.57
C PRO A 199 2.90 11.39 -3.14
N GLY A 200 2.99 11.10 -1.82
CA GLY A 200 3.04 9.73 -1.29
C GLY A 200 4.18 8.93 -1.91
N ALA A 201 5.39 9.49 -1.92
CA ALA A 201 6.50 8.88 -2.65
C ALA A 201 7.02 7.65 -1.92
N ASP A 202 7.23 7.76 -0.61
CA ASP A 202 7.57 6.62 0.22
C ASP A 202 6.33 5.80 0.57
N ASP A 203 5.24 6.47 0.97
CA ASP A 203 4.01 5.89 1.55
C ASP A 203 2.79 6.04 0.62
N ASP A 204 2.43 5.02 -0.17
CA ASP A 204 3.23 3.83 -0.49
C ASP A 204 3.55 3.76 -1.98
N GLY A 205 3.99 4.90 -2.53
CA GLY A 205 4.51 4.95 -3.89
C GLY A 205 5.68 3.99 -4.07
N SER A 206 6.56 3.91 -3.07
CA SER A 206 7.77 3.11 -3.10
C SER A 206 7.47 1.60 -3.12
N GLY A 207 6.60 1.10 -2.23
CA GLY A 207 6.18 -0.31 -2.21
C GLY A 207 5.40 -0.67 -3.47
N THR A 208 4.53 0.22 -3.94
CA THR A 208 3.79 0.06 -5.21
C THR A 208 4.73 -0.20 -6.40
N VAL A 209 5.78 0.61 -6.59
CA VAL A 209 6.72 0.43 -7.71
C VAL A 209 7.71 -0.71 -7.47
N THR A 210 8.01 -1.02 -6.21
CA THR A 210 8.82 -2.18 -5.82
C THR A 210 8.17 -3.50 -6.26
N ILE A 211 6.90 -3.70 -5.95
CA ILE A 211 6.21 -4.93 -6.36
C ILE A 211 5.89 -4.95 -7.86
N LEU A 212 5.74 -3.77 -8.49
CA LEU A 212 5.59 -3.64 -9.94
C LEU A 212 6.85 -4.09 -10.70
N GLU A 213 8.04 -3.69 -10.21
CA GLU A 213 9.31 -4.09 -10.80
C GLU A 213 9.59 -5.59 -10.57
N ALA A 214 9.27 -6.11 -9.39
CA ALA A 214 9.32 -7.55 -9.12
C ALA A 214 8.39 -8.34 -10.06
N LEU A 215 7.16 -7.86 -10.30
CA LEU A 215 6.25 -8.46 -11.29
C LEU A 215 6.86 -8.44 -12.70
N ARG A 216 7.39 -7.30 -13.15
CA ARG A 216 7.99 -7.15 -14.48
C ARG A 216 9.07 -8.22 -14.73
N VAL A 217 9.98 -8.40 -13.76
CA VAL A 217 11.04 -9.40 -13.86
C VAL A 217 10.48 -10.82 -13.75
N LEU A 218 9.52 -11.08 -12.86
CA LEU A 218 8.91 -12.39 -12.72
C LEU A 218 8.27 -12.88 -14.04
N LEU A 219 7.67 -11.96 -14.80
CA LEU A 219 7.05 -12.25 -16.11
C LEU A 219 8.07 -12.61 -17.20
N THR A 220 9.37 -12.34 -17.02
CA THR A 220 10.40 -12.80 -17.97
C THR A 220 10.69 -14.30 -17.82
N SER A 221 10.36 -14.88 -16.66
CA SER A 221 10.55 -16.30 -16.40
C SER A 221 9.55 -17.16 -17.17
N LYS A 222 10.05 -17.90 -18.16
CA LYS A 222 9.23 -18.81 -18.98
C LYS A 222 8.62 -19.95 -18.19
N ASP A 223 9.23 -20.37 -17.08
CA ASP A 223 8.66 -21.42 -16.24
C ASP A 223 7.49 -20.89 -15.40
N VAL A 224 7.58 -19.64 -14.93
CA VAL A 224 6.49 -18.99 -14.20
C VAL A 224 5.31 -18.72 -15.12
N ILE A 225 5.50 -18.00 -16.24
CA ILE A 225 4.36 -17.63 -17.10
C ILE A 225 3.71 -18.83 -17.77
N LYS A 226 4.42 -19.95 -17.99
CA LYS A 226 3.85 -21.18 -18.56
C LYS A 226 3.21 -22.10 -17.51
N GLY A 227 2.96 -21.60 -16.30
CA GLY A 227 2.26 -22.33 -15.24
C GLY A 227 3.01 -23.55 -14.72
N LYS A 228 4.36 -23.52 -14.68
CA LYS A 228 5.14 -24.61 -14.07
C LYS A 228 5.28 -24.46 -12.55
N ALA A 229 5.00 -23.29 -12.00
CA ALA A 229 4.90 -23.05 -10.57
C ALA A 229 3.75 -23.89 -9.97
N GLU A 230 3.94 -24.38 -8.74
CA GLU A 230 2.90 -25.14 -8.03
C GLU A 230 1.79 -24.19 -7.54
N GLN A 231 2.17 -23.04 -7.02
CA GLN A 231 1.25 -22.03 -6.49
C GLN A 231 0.88 -21.02 -7.57
N THR A 232 -0.38 -20.57 -7.54
CA THR A 232 -0.79 -19.33 -8.20
C THR A 232 -0.14 -18.15 -7.48
N VAL A 233 0.26 -17.12 -8.21
CA VAL A 233 0.84 -15.90 -7.64
C VAL A 233 -0.09 -14.73 -7.92
N GLU A 234 -0.35 -13.90 -6.91
CA GLU A 234 -1.06 -12.64 -7.08
C GLU A 234 -0.25 -11.45 -6.59
N PHE A 235 -0.27 -10.37 -7.37
CA PHE A 235 0.24 -9.05 -6.99
C PHE A 235 -0.95 -8.13 -6.78
N HIS A 236 -1.04 -7.54 -5.59
CA HIS A 236 -2.16 -6.69 -5.18
C HIS A 236 -1.69 -5.25 -5.00
N TRP A 237 -2.48 -4.30 -5.49
CA TRP A 237 -2.35 -2.88 -5.15
C TRP A 237 -3.63 -2.41 -4.49
N TYR A 238 -3.60 -2.25 -3.17
CA TYR A 238 -4.78 -1.98 -2.36
C TYR A 238 -5.18 -0.50 -2.43
N SER A 239 -6.47 -0.25 -2.65
CA SER A 239 -7.05 1.08 -2.49
C SER A 239 -7.43 1.33 -1.04
N ALA A 240 -7.39 2.59 -0.60
CA ALA A 240 -7.96 3.03 0.66
C ALA A 240 -7.36 2.36 1.91
N GLU A 241 -6.03 2.14 1.93
CA GLU A 241 -5.29 1.76 3.13
C GLU A 241 -5.43 2.86 4.19
N GLU A 242 -5.25 4.11 3.76
CA GLU A 242 -5.29 5.31 4.61
C GLU A 242 -6.70 5.63 5.13
N GLY A 243 -7.71 4.96 4.57
CA GLY A 243 -9.11 5.00 5.05
C GLY A 243 -9.38 4.06 6.22
N GLY A 244 -8.39 3.26 6.65
CA GLY A 244 -8.53 2.22 7.66
C GLY A 244 -8.52 0.81 7.05
N LEU A 245 -7.62 0.53 6.11
CA LEU A 245 -7.42 -0.77 5.44
C LEU A 245 -8.63 -1.23 4.60
N LEU A 246 -9.41 -0.31 4.03
CA LEU A 246 -10.72 -0.63 3.46
C LEU A 246 -10.62 -1.58 2.25
N GLY A 247 -9.69 -1.34 1.33
CA GLY A 247 -9.57 -2.14 0.12
C GLY A 247 -9.02 -3.54 0.36
N SER A 248 -8.01 -3.70 1.22
CA SER A 248 -7.51 -5.03 1.58
C SER A 248 -8.53 -5.82 2.39
N GLN A 249 -9.27 -5.19 3.31
CA GLN A 249 -10.35 -5.84 4.04
C GLN A 249 -11.45 -6.37 3.11
N ALA A 250 -11.86 -5.59 2.11
CA ALA A 250 -12.87 -6.02 1.15
C ALA A 250 -12.41 -7.28 0.37
N ILE A 251 -11.16 -7.30 -0.10
CA ILE A 251 -10.57 -8.44 -0.81
C ILE A 251 -10.49 -9.67 0.11
N PHE A 252 -9.90 -9.53 1.30
CA PHE A 252 -9.72 -10.67 2.20
C PHE A 252 -11.04 -11.15 2.81
N SER A 253 -12.06 -10.30 2.92
CA SER A 253 -13.43 -10.71 3.27
C SER A 253 -14.07 -11.54 2.16
N GLU A 254 -13.91 -11.15 0.89
CA GLU A 254 -14.36 -11.98 -0.23
C GLU A 254 -13.61 -13.33 -0.26
N TYR A 255 -12.29 -13.30 -0.07
CA TYR A 255 -11.45 -14.50 -0.09
C TYR A 255 -11.82 -15.47 1.04
N GLU A 256 -12.06 -14.97 2.25
CA GLU A 256 -12.54 -15.76 3.38
C GLU A 256 -13.92 -16.38 3.08
N LYS A 257 -14.89 -15.58 2.60
CA LYS A 257 -16.25 -16.04 2.27
C LYS A 257 -16.29 -17.07 1.16
N THR A 258 -15.38 -16.96 0.19
CA THR A 258 -15.30 -17.86 -0.96
C THR A 258 -14.34 -19.04 -0.75
N GLY A 259 -13.69 -19.12 0.42
CA GLY A 259 -12.77 -20.20 0.76
C GLY A 259 -11.51 -20.23 -0.10
N ARG A 260 -10.99 -19.06 -0.51
CA ARG A 260 -9.73 -18.97 -1.26
C ARG A 260 -8.58 -19.51 -0.40
N ASP A 261 -7.75 -20.36 -1.01
CA ASP A 261 -6.58 -20.96 -0.36
C ASP A 261 -5.35 -20.06 -0.51
N ILE A 262 -5.21 -19.08 0.38
CA ILE A 262 -4.03 -18.20 0.42
C ILE A 262 -3.01 -18.79 1.38
N LYS A 263 -1.82 -19.13 0.86
CA LYS A 263 -0.75 -19.77 1.63
C LYS A 263 0.17 -18.76 2.31
N ALA A 264 0.37 -17.61 1.69
CA ALA A 264 1.24 -16.54 2.16
C ALA A 264 0.76 -15.20 1.60
N MET A 265 0.89 -14.14 2.40
CA MET A 265 0.76 -12.76 1.97
C MET A 265 1.94 -11.95 2.50
N LEU A 266 2.68 -11.28 1.61
CA LEU A 266 3.70 -10.29 1.98
C LEU A 266 3.15 -8.90 1.70
N GLN A 267 3.20 -8.00 2.69
CA GLN A 267 3.08 -6.56 2.46
C GLN A 267 4.46 -5.92 2.28
N GLN A 268 4.58 -5.08 1.25
CA GLN A 268 5.63 -4.08 1.09
C GLN A 268 4.97 -2.71 1.25
N ASP A 269 5.40 -1.96 2.25
CA ASP A 269 4.86 -0.64 2.55
C ASP A 269 5.98 0.22 3.14
N MET A 270 6.28 1.34 2.47
CA MET A 270 7.49 2.16 2.66
C MET A 270 8.78 1.36 2.47
N THR A 271 9.44 1.56 1.33
CA THR A 271 10.59 0.76 0.89
C THR A 271 11.78 1.64 0.48
N GLY A 272 11.71 2.96 0.69
CA GLY A 272 12.60 3.92 0.06
C GLY A 272 13.45 4.74 1.01
N TYR A 273 13.04 5.00 2.24
CA TYR A 273 13.69 5.97 3.10
C TYR A 273 14.69 5.35 4.09
N THR A 274 15.95 5.79 4.02
CA THR A 274 17.04 5.29 4.87
C THR A 274 17.72 6.39 5.69
N GLN A 275 17.43 7.67 5.41
CA GLN A 275 18.22 8.78 5.91
C GLN A 275 18.28 8.85 7.44
N LYS A 276 17.15 8.67 8.15
CA LYS A 276 17.15 8.67 9.63
C LYS A 276 17.93 7.51 10.23
N THR A 277 17.89 6.33 9.60
CA THR A 277 18.69 5.17 10.02
C THR A 277 20.18 5.48 9.91
N LEU A 278 20.60 6.07 8.79
CA LEU A 278 21.99 6.46 8.56
C LEU A 278 22.44 7.60 9.47
N ASP A 279 21.59 8.61 9.68
CA ASP A 279 21.86 9.74 10.59
C ASP A 279 21.99 9.29 12.05
N ALA A 280 21.29 8.22 12.43
CA ALA A 280 21.42 7.58 13.75
C ALA A 280 22.70 6.74 13.90
N GLY A 281 23.51 6.59 12.82
CA GLY A 281 24.72 5.78 12.82
C GLY A 281 24.47 4.27 12.75
N GLU A 282 23.24 3.87 12.42
CA GLU A 282 22.86 2.46 12.28
C GLU A 282 23.12 1.97 10.84
N PRO A 283 23.43 0.68 10.65
CA PRO A 283 23.62 0.14 9.32
C PRO A 283 22.31 0.12 8.52
N GLU A 284 22.41 0.36 7.21
CA GLU A 284 21.31 0.12 6.29
C GLU A 284 20.82 -1.33 6.41
N SER A 285 19.52 -1.51 6.54
CA SER A 285 18.88 -2.81 6.72
C SER A 285 17.40 -2.71 6.36
N VAL A 286 16.80 -3.82 5.92
CA VAL A 286 15.34 -3.90 5.76
C VAL A 286 14.67 -4.17 7.10
N GLY A 287 13.55 -3.52 7.39
CA GLY A 287 12.76 -3.75 8.60
C GLY A 287 11.80 -4.93 8.45
N VAL A 288 11.95 -5.96 9.28
CA VAL A 288 11.02 -7.12 9.32
C VAL A 288 10.11 -6.97 10.54
N ILE A 289 8.81 -6.80 10.30
CA ILE A 289 7.81 -6.68 11.37
C ILE A 289 7.59 -8.03 12.05
N THR A 290 7.46 -8.02 13.38
CA THR A 290 7.36 -9.23 14.21
C THR A 290 6.09 -9.31 15.05
N ASP A 291 5.29 -8.25 15.10
CA ASP A 291 3.97 -8.23 15.74
C ASP A 291 2.84 -8.29 14.69
N PHE A 292 1.73 -8.95 15.05
CA PHE A 292 0.55 -9.12 14.17
C PHE A 292 0.83 -9.78 12.79
N VAL A 293 1.82 -10.67 12.74
CA VAL A 293 2.23 -11.43 11.55
C VAL A 293 2.37 -12.94 11.85
N ASP A 294 2.41 -13.78 10.81
CA ASP A 294 2.72 -15.20 10.95
C ASP A 294 4.22 -15.42 11.18
N PRO A 295 4.63 -16.09 12.28
CA PRO A 295 6.04 -16.23 12.61
C PRO A 295 6.81 -17.17 11.67
N GLU A 296 6.17 -18.18 11.07
CA GLU A 296 6.88 -19.11 10.17
C GLU A 296 7.16 -18.47 8.81
N LEU A 297 6.21 -17.69 8.28
CA LEU A 297 6.42 -16.87 7.09
C LEU A 297 7.48 -15.80 7.34
N THR A 298 7.42 -15.12 8.49
CA THR A 298 8.40 -14.10 8.90
C THR A 298 9.80 -14.68 9.01
N ASP A 299 9.95 -15.87 9.59
CA ASP A 299 11.23 -16.59 9.64
C ASP A 299 11.75 -16.98 8.25
N PHE A 300 10.86 -17.32 7.32
CA PHE A 300 11.26 -17.59 5.94
C PHE A 300 11.72 -16.31 5.22
N ILE A 301 11.01 -15.20 5.40
CA ILE A 301 11.38 -13.88 4.86
C ILE A 301 12.78 -13.47 5.32
N LYS A 302 13.13 -13.62 6.60
CA LYS A 302 14.49 -13.34 7.09
C LYS A 302 15.58 -14.13 6.35
N LYS A 303 15.29 -15.38 5.97
CA LYS A 303 16.19 -16.21 5.16
C LYS A 303 16.26 -15.75 3.71
N ILE A 304 15.15 -15.29 3.13
CA ILE A 304 15.13 -14.68 1.80
C ILE A 304 15.98 -13.41 1.77
N VAL A 305 15.84 -12.52 2.77
CA VAL A 305 16.70 -11.33 2.89
C VAL A 305 18.16 -11.74 2.93
N THR A 306 18.52 -12.65 3.84
CA THR A 306 19.91 -13.12 4.03
C THR A 306 20.51 -13.74 2.75
N GLU A 307 19.70 -14.42 1.94
CA GLU A 307 20.16 -15.12 0.74
C GLU A 307 20.25 -14.21 -0.49
N TYR A 308 19.30 -13.29 -0.65
CA TYR A 308 19.09 -12.58 -1.92
C TYR A 308 19.33 -11.07 -1.83
N CYS A 309 19.38 -10.47 -0.65
CA CYS A 309 19.69 -9.05 -0.48
C CYS A 309 21.17 -8.85 -0.16
N ASP A 310 21.68 -7.66 -0.49
CA ASP A 310 23.06 -7.26 -0.21
C ASP A 310 23.17 -6.55 1.16
N ILE A 311 22.03 -6.19 1.76
CA ILE A 311 21.89 -5.60 3.10
C ILE A 311 21.20 -6.57 4.06
N PRO A 312 21.47 -6.49 5.37
CA PRO A 312 20.82 -7.34 6.37
C PRO A 312 19.37 -6.92 6.63
N TYR A 313 18.68 -7.65 7.50
CA TYR A 313 17.42 -7.21 8.11
C TYR A 313 17.63 -6.76 9.56
N VAL A 314 16.69 -5.96 10.05
CA VAL A 314 16.45 -5.67 11.47
C VAL A 314 15.04 -6.09 11.84
N GLU A 315 14.87 -6.75 12.99
CA GLU A 315 13.52 -7.04 13.51
C GLU A 315 12.96 -5.80 14.20
N THR A 316 11.73 -5.43 13.87
CA THR A 316 11.05 -4.27 14.46
C THR A 316 9.56 -4.56 14.66
N LYS A 317 8.83 -3.56 15.15
CA LYS A 317 7.39 -3.62 15.46
C LYS A 317 6.72 -2.35 15.04
N CYS A 318 5.50 -2.45 14.53
CA CYS A 318 4.73 -1.28 14.11
C CYS A 318 3.40 -1.09 14.86
N GLY A 319 2.92 -2.10 15.58
CA GLY A 319 1.67 -2.02 16.31
C GLY A 319 0.47 -2.58 15.55
N TYR A 320 -0.72 -2.35 16.09
CA TYR A 320 -1.96 -2.93 15.59
C TYR A 320 -2.47 -2.20 14.35
N ALA A 321 -2.97 -2.98 13.37
CA ALA A 321 -3.57 -2.46 12.12
C ALA A 321 -2.65 -1.52 11.33
N CYS A 322 -1.36 -1.83 11.36
CA CYS A 322 -0.33 -0.94 10.86
C CYS A 322 -0.25 -0.84 9.32
N SER A 323 -0.69 -1.86 8.59
CA SER A 323 -0.85 -1.86 7.12
C SER A 323 -1.69 -3.06 6.67
N ASP A 324 -1.87 -3.27 5.36
CA ASP A 324 -2.80 -4.25 4.76
C ASP A 324 -2.56 -5.72 5.13
N HIS A 325 -1.36 -6.08 5.60
CA HIS A 325 -1.08 -7.42 6.14
C HIS A 325 -2.04 -7.81 7.27
N ALA A 326 -2.54 -6.81 8.02
CA ALA A 326 -3.49 -7.02 9.11
C ALA A 326 -4.83 -7.58 8.61
N SER A 327 -5.29 -7.18 7.42
CA SER A 327 -6.51 -7.68 6.79
C SER A 327 -6.42 -9.18 6.47
N ALA A 328 -5.28 -9.61 5.92
CA ALA A 328 -5.00 -11.02 5.64
C ALA A 328 -4.88 -11.84 6.94
N SER A 329 -4.16 -11.31 7.94
CA SER A 329 -4.04 -11.93 9.27
C SER A 329 -5.41 -12.08 9.96
N LYS A 330 -6.28 -11.07 9.86
CA LYS A 330 -7.63 -11.08 10.42
C LYS A 330 -8.49 -12.17 9.78
N ALA A 331 -8.39 -12.36 8.46
CA ALA A 331 -9.05 -13.46 7.74
C ALA A 331 -8.51 -14.86 8.10
N GLY A 332 -7.36 -14.94 8.78
CA GLY A 332 -6.71 -16.19 9.19
C GLY A 332 -5.63 -16.69 8.24
N TYR A 333 -5.20 -15.89 7.27
CA TYR A 333 -4.10 -16.24 6.36
C TYR A 333 -2.74 -15.92 6.98
N ALA A 334 -1.73 -16.71 6.62
CA ALA A 334 -0.35 -16.40 7.00
C ALA A 334 0.10 -15.13 6.26
N SER A 335 0.25 -14.02 6.99
CA SER A 335 0.72 -12.75 6.43
C SER A 335 1.95 -12.23 7.16
N ALA A 336 2.76 -11.45 6.45
CA ALA A 336 3.96 -10.83 6.97
C ALA A 336 4.13 -9.43 6.35
N PHE A 337 4.96 -8.60 6.98
CA PHE A 337 5.19 -7.23 6.57
C PHE A 337 6.68 -6.88 6.66
N VAL A 338 7.19 -6.29 5.58
CA VAL A 338 8.53 -5.71 5.51
C VAL A 338 8.42 -4.23 5.16
N ILE A 339 9.12 -3.41 5.94
CA ILE A 339 9.23 -1.96 5.85
C ILE A 339 10.70 -1.57 5.62
N GLU A 340 10.97 -0.35 5.21
CA GLU A 340 12.31 0.17 4.86
C GLU A 340 13.38 -0.05 5.93
N SER A 341 13.07 0.10 7.23
CA SER A 341 14.07 -0.03 8.29
C SER A 341 13.43 -0.23 9.67
N ASP A 342 14.18 -0.09 10.76
CA ASP A 342 13.60 -0.10 12.10
C ASP A 342 12.53 1.01 12.22
N PHE A 343 11.30 0.64 12.60
CA PHE A 343 10.11 1.50 12.56
C PHE A 343 10.29 2.86 13.26
N LYS A 344 11.16 2.97 14.27
CA LYS A 344 11.46 4.25 14.92
C LYS A 344 12.16 5.27 13.98
N TYR A 345 12.77 4.80 12.91
CA TYR A 345 13.47 5.59 11.91
C TYR A 345 12.65 5.85 10.65
N SER A 346 11.40 5.40 10.58
CA SER A 346 10.51 5.63 9.44
C SER A 346 10.44 7.11 9.03
N ASP A 347 10.22 7.35 7.74
CA ASP A 347 10.14 8.69 7.16
C ASP A 347 9.16 9.59 7.94
N ASN A 348 9.63 10.78 8.32
CA ASN A 348 8.84 11.79 9.00
C ASN A 348 8.13 12.76 8.04
N HIS A 349 8.29 12.60 6.73
CA HIS A 349 7.59 13.38 5.70
C HIS A 349 6.27 12.72 5.26
N ILE A 350 6.04 11.45 5.59
CA ILE A 350 4.83 10.70 5.20
C ILE A 350 3.54 11.45 5.55
N HIS A 351 2.52 11.24 4.73
CA HIS A 351 1.20 11.87 4.85
C HIS A 351 1.21 13.41 4.76
N THR A 352 2.25 13.98 4.17
CA THR A 352 2.37 15.42 3.91
C THR A 352 2.62 15.68 2.43
N SER A 353 2.63 16.95 2.06
CA SER A 353 3.01 17.37 0.71
C SER A 353 4.50 17.23 0.41
N ASP A 354 5.35 16.92 1.42
CA ASP A 354 6.80 16.79 1.26
C ASP A 354 7.27 15.33 1.22
N ASP A 355 6.40 14.35 1.40
CA ASP A 355 6.69 12.95 1.06
C ASP A 355 7.01 12.87 -0.43
N SER A 356 8.29 12.84 -0.77
CA SER A 356 8.80 13.14 -2.11
C SER A 356 10.00 12.28 -2.48
N ILE A 357 10.10 11.96 -3.78
CA ILE A 357 11.12 11.06 -4.35
C ILE A 357 12.55 11.45 -3.97
N LYS A 358 12.82 12.74 -3.76
CA LYS A 358 14.16 13.25 -3.43
C LYS A 358 14.75 12.67 -2.13
N TYR A 359 13.92 12.13 -1.24
CA TYR A 359 14.35 11.52 0.01
C TYR A 359 14.62 10.02 -0.09
N LEU A 360 14.28 9.39 -1.22
CA LEU A 360 14.31 7.94 -1.37
C LEU A 360 15.63 7.44 -1.96
N SER A 361 16.07 6.29 -1.47
CA SER A 361 17.18 5.52 -2.02
C SER A 361 16.64 4.41 -2.93
N PHE A 362 16.77 4.58 -4.24
CA PHE A 362 16.41 3.52 -5.18
C PHE A 362 17.32 2.29 -5.07
N ASP A 363 18.55 2.45 -4.55
CA ASP A 363 19.40 1.31 -4.18
C ASP A 363 18.77 0.48 -3.07
N HIS A 364 18.16 1.13 -2.09
CA HIS A 364 17.44 0.48 -1.00
C HIS A 364 16.16 -0.20 -1.50
N MET A 365 15.35 0.51 -2.30
CA MET A 365 14.14 -0.06 -2.92
C MET A 365 14.47 -1.30 -3.77
N LEU A 366 15.62 -1.31 -4.45
CA LEU A 366 16.07 -2.48 -5.21
C LEU A 366 16.28 -3.70 -4.31
N GLN A 367 16.70 -3.53 -3.05
CA GLN A 367 16.81 -4.62 -2.08
C GLN A 367 15.43 -5.18 -1.72
N HIS A 368 14.43 -4.33 -1.55
CA HIS A 368 13.04 -4.77 -1.36
C HIS A 368 12.49 -5.51 -2.60
N ALA A 369 12.86 -5.08 -3.81
CA ALA A 369 12.47 -5.77 -5.04
C ALA A 369 13.13 -7.15 -5.15
N ARG A 370 14.41 -7.27 -4.76
CA ARG A 370 15.15 -8.55 -4.68
C ARG A 370 14.52 -9.51 -3.67
N LEU A 371 14.22 -9.02 -2.47
CA LEU A 371 13.46 -9.74 -1.44
C LEU A 371 12.12 -10.24 -1.98
N THR A 372 11.34 -9.34 -2.59
CA THR A 372 10.00 -9.65 -3.11
C THR A 372 10.05 -10.73 -4.18
N LEU A 373 10.93 -10.55 -5.18
CA LEU A 373 11.11 -11.51 -6.26
C LEU A 373 11.59 -12.86 -5.71
N GLY A 374 12.55 -12.85 -4.79
CA GLY A 374 13.09 -14.05 -4.15
C GLY A 374 12.03 -14.83 -3.38
N LEU A 375 11.25 -14.16 -2.53
CA LEU A 375 10.17 -14.77 -1.76
C LEU A 375 9.11 -15.38 -2.68
N VAL A 376 8.59 -14.58 -3.62
CA VAL A 376 7.52 -15.00 -4.52
C VAL A 376 7.96 -16.21 -5.35
N TYR A 377 9.17 -16.19 -5.91
CA TYR A 377 9.65 -17.31 -6.73
C TYR A 377 9.87 -18.58 -5.90
N GLU A 378 10.50 -18.50 -4.73
CA GLU A 378 10.71 -19.65 -3.85
C GLU A 378 9.38 -20.27 -3.41
N LEU A 379 8.41 -19.45 -3.01
CA LEU A 379 7.10 -19.94 -2.57
C LEU A 379 6.26 -20.47 -3.75
N ALA A 380 6.34 -19.86 -4.93
CA ALA A 380 5.60 -20.29 -6.11
C ALA A 380 5.95 -21.73 -6.54
N PHE A 381 7.21 -22.13 -6.40
CA PHE A 381 7.68 -23.49 -6.72
C PHE A 381 7.72 -24.43 -5.51
N ALA A 382 7.48 -23.93 -4.30
CA ALA A 382 7.43 -24.75 -3.09
C ALA A 382 6.15 -25.59 -3.04
N LYS A 383 6.25 -26.74 -2.34
CA LYS A 383 5.07 -27.52 -1.93
C LYS A 383 4.58 -26.99 -0.58
N LEU A 384 3.68 -26.02 -0.64
CA LEU A 384 3.03 -25.46 0.54
C LEU A 384 1.87 -26.37 0.93
N GLN A 385 2.02 -27.11 2.03
CA GLN A 385 1.02 -28.01 2.59
C GLN A 385 0.26 -27.35 3.73
#